data_AF-A0A954RUG6-F1
#
_entry.id   AF-A0A954RUG6-F1
#
_cell.length_a   1.000
_cell.length_b   1.000
_cell.length_c   1.000
_cell.angle_alpha   90.00
_cell.angle_beta   90.00
_cell.angle_gamma   90.00
#
_symmetry.space_group_name_H-M   'P 1'
#
loop_
_entity.id
_entity.type
_entity.pdbx_description
1 polymer ?
#
loop_
_entity_poly.entity_id
_entity_poly.type
_entity_poly.pdbx_seq_one_letter_code
_entity_poly.pdbx_strand_id
1 'polypeptide(L)'
;QDSLDTMWLELSELAARPVYQSSPIEWAEIEQRLLRQEQLLTSGTAYVEQFSSNAAWIRNKLADLKATTWLNADEATSLALAERVSPLTDAEQTAAQSAYDKWKQEVAAQPNAAAAGPVAPPTASPRAVKSLVWNRIQAAYQTSPPTRQELAEWLSFVDFATEPTPPDYSELHFLRTLFSDLDWEGAAPSVIPTMLRLQATAEKTLAVNELRSHYWLQGLATQTDTLQRTQWDRLFVGRAEQVKLLETAAAQMLSDDAAAGWPALERIDVEGRDAYRSRDEAWAVLAHFALWSARSTQAAILADQDASIRADVAQILTQAITAAHQLGSSVQAIAAGVSRAEQLEPVTTARMTLQRHLQELKTAYAEHCRRLWLEDANDQWTLRQIEIALSVPLIPGDDVRIRNELRRRFCLQREATGARLDTDVKPATDATNANDSYLFELANNATHPTLQLLNTAPVLGDSANDTAGSAIAVPNLSGESPERQTELAVAQVNQVGRRIRSALQSLNAQRIELYKQTAQAIQRGETLSRARLGLQSADHLTR
;
A
#
# COMPACT_ATOMS: atom_id res chain seq x y z
N GLN A 1 -20.57 -22.95 -0.60
CA GLN A 1 -19.55 -22.54 -1.59
C GLN A 1 -19.55 -21.03 -1.72
N ASP A 2 -20.70 -20.40 -1.93
CA ASP A 2 -20.88 -18.94 -2.11
C ASP A 2 -20.16 -18.06 -1.06
N SER A 3 -20.15 -18.46 0.22
CA SER A 3 -19.46 -17.69 1.26
C SER A 3 -17.93 -17.63 1.11
N LEU A 4 -17.28 -18.61 0.49
CA LEU A 4 -15.81 -18.60 0.32
C LEU A 4 -15.40 -17.64 -0.80
N ASP A 5 -16.23 -17.56 -1.83
CA ASP A 5 -15.99 -16.72 -3.00
C ASP A 5 -16.13 -15.25 -2.64
N THR A 6 -17.14 -14.92 -1.83
CA THR A 6 -17.25 -13.58 -1.25
C THR A 6 -16.00 -13.21 -0.45
N MET A 7 -15.44 -14.13 0.34
CA MET A 7 -14.23 -13.81 1.13
C MET A 7 -12.98 -13.60 0.26
N TRP A 8 -12.81 -14.36 -0.83
CA TRP A 8 -11.72 -14.11 -1.80
C TRP A 8 -11.90 -12.79 -2.56
N LEU A 9 -13.13 -12.46 -2.95
CA LEU A 9 -13.44 -11.20 -3.61
C LEU A 9 -13.18 -10.02 -2.66
N GLU A 10 -13.66 -10.11 -1.42
CA GLU A 10 -13.42 -9.10 -0.40
C GLU A 10 -11.93 -8.91 -0.10
N LEU A 11 -11.14 -9.99 -0.07
CA LEU A 11 -9.69 -9.89 0.07
C LEU A 11 -9.08 -9.19 -1.15
N SER A 12 -9.50 -9.51 -2.37
CA SER A 12 -9.03 -8.84 -3.60
C SER A 12 -9.37 -7.35 -3.60
N GLU A 13 -10.59 -6.98 -3.19
CA GLU A 13 -11.02 -5.59 -3.02
C GLU A 13 -10.19 -4.85 -1.97
N LEU A 14 -9.85 -5.52 -0.87
CA LEU A 14 -8.95 -4.98 0.16
C LEU A 14 -7.52 -4.82 -0.37
N ALA A 15 -7.04 -5.72 -1.22
CA ALA A 15 -5.71 -5.64 -1.84
C ALA A 15 -5.60 -4.46 -2.82
N ALA A 16 -6.73 -4.08 -3.43
CA ALA A 16 -6.83 -2.90 -4.27
C ALA A 16 -6.77 -1.58 -3.45
N ARG A 17 -7.00 -1.63 -2.14
CA ARG A 17 -6.78 -0.50 -1.25
C ARG A 17 -5.26 -0.29 -1.05
N PRO A 18 -4.83 0.90 -0.64
CA PRO A 18 -3.42 1.14 -0.39
C PRO A 18 -2.89 0.18 0.70
N VAL A 19 -1.84 -0.58 0.35
CA VAL A 19 -1.33 -1.76 1.09
C VAL A 19 -0.94 -1.46 2.55
N TYR A 20 -0.67 -0.20 2.89
CA TYR A 20 -0.32 0.23 4.25
C TYR A 20 -1.46 0.11 5.28
N GLN A 21 -2.68 -0.25 4.87
CA GLN A 21 -3.81 -0.40 5.80
C GLN A 21 -3.83 -1.78 6.51
N SER A 22 -3.07 -2.77 6.05
CA SER A 22 -3.11 -4.14 6.59
C SER A 22 -1.72 -4.63 7.00
N SER A 23 -1.59 -5.26 8.17
CA SER A 23 -0.31 -5.87 8.56
C SER A 23 0.06 -7.00 7.57
N PRO A 24 1.28 -7.05 6.99
CA PRO A 24 1.66 -8.14 6.08
C PRO A 24 1.52 -9.53 6.70
N ILE A 25 1.72 -9.63 8.01
CA ILE A 25 1.53 -10.87 8.78
C ILE A 25 0.05 -11.25 8.86
N GLU A 26 -0.82 -10.27 9.15
CA GLU A 26 -2.27 -10.51 9.21
C GLU A 26 -2.82 -10.88 7.84
N TRP A 27 -2.31 -10.23 6.79
CA TRP A 27 -2.65 -10.54 5.40
C TRP A 27 -2.29 -11.99 5.06
N ALA A 28 -1.05 -12.39 5.32
CA ALA A 28 -0.60 -13.77 5.11
C ALA A 28 -1.40 -14.79 5.95
N GLU A 29 -1.82 -14.44 7.17
CA GLU A 29 -2.68 -15.32 7.98
C GLU A 29 -4.06 -15.49 7.34
N ILE A 30 -4.66 -14.42 6.81
CA ILE A 30 -5.95 -14.49 6.11
C ILE A 30 -5.83 -15.35 4.85
N GLU A 31 -4.80 -15.16 4.03
CA GLU A 31 -4.55 -15.97 2.84
C GLU A 31 -4.36 -17.46 3.18
N GLN A 32 -3.55 -17.77 4.19
CA GLN A 32 -3.34 -19.15 4.64
C GLN A 32 -4.64 -19.80 5.15
N ARG A 33 -5.47 -19.04 5.86
CA ARG A 33 -6.75 -19.54 6.35
C ARG A 33 -7.78 -19.69 5.25
N LEU A 34 -7.77 -18.83 4.22
CA LEU A 34 -8.60 -18.99 3.03
C LEU A 34 -8.20 -20.25 2.24
N LEU A 35 -6.91 -20.49 2.07
CA LEU A 35 -6.42 -21.76 1.49
C LEU A 35 -6.82 -22.96 2.33
N ARG A 36 -6.68 -22.87 3.65
CA ARG A 36 -7.15 -23.92 4.56
C ARG A 36 -8.65 -24.14 4.40
N GLN A 37 -9.44 -23.08 4.23
CA GLN A 37 -10.87 -23.16 3.99
C GLN A 37 -11.20 -23.89 2.69
N GLU A 38 -10.43 -23.64 1.63
CA GLU A 38 -10.53 -24.39 0.36
C GLU A 38 -10.20 -25.87 0.55
N GLN A 39 -9.12 -26.20 1.27
CA GLN A 39 -8.76 -27.59 1.58
C GLN A 39 -9.82 -28.29 2.43
N LEU A 40 -10.41 -27.61 3.41
CA LEU A 40 -11.48 -28.15 4.25
C LEU A 40 -12.75 -28.41 3.43
N LEU A 41 -13.07 -27.50 2.50
CA LEU A 41 -14.19 -27.67 1.58
C LEU A 41 -13.98 -28.88 0.67
N THR A 42 -12.79 -29.01 0.08
CA THR A 42 -12.49 -30.15 -0.79
C THR A 42 -12.40 -31.45 -0.01
N SER A 43 -12.07 -31.42 1.29
CA SER A 43 -11.99 -32.61 2.16
C SER A 43 -13.34 -33.24 2.52
N GLY A 44 -14.47 -32.58 2.25
CA GLY A 44 -15.81 -33.10 2.51
C GLY A 44 -16.29 -32.90 3.95
N THR A 45 -17.26 -33.71 4.40
CA THR A 45 -18.02 -33.47 5.65
C THR A 45 -17.28 -33.80 6.95
N ALA A 46 -16.08 -34.39 6.87
CA ALA A 46 -15.31 -34.79 8.06
C ALA A 46 -14.84 -33.61 8.93
N TYR A 47 -14.85 -32.37 8.39
CA TYR A 47 -14.29 -31.20 9.05
C TYR A 47 -15.26 -29.99 9.11
N VAL A 48 -16.57 -30.23 9.16
CA VAL A 48 -17.59 -29.16 9.14
C VAL A 48 -17.40 -28.14 10.26
N GLU A 49 -17.06 -28.57 11.47
CA GLU A 49 -16.83 -27.67 12.60
C GLU A 49 -15.63 -26.75 12.36
N GLN A 50 -14.48 -27.31 11.94
CA GLN A 50 -13.29 -26.55 11.58
C GLN A 50 -13.56 -25.57 10.44
N PHE A 51 -14.33 -26.01 9.43
CA PHE A 51 -14.76 -25.17 8.31
C PHE A 51 -15.58 -23.97 8.80
N SER A 52 -16.57 -24.19 9.68
CA SER A 52 -17.42 -23.10 10.19
C SER A 52 -16.65 -22.10 11.06
N SER A 53 -15.79 -22.59 11.95
CA SER A 53 -14.96 -21.76 12.83
C SER A 53 -13.95 -20.92 12.05
N ASN A 54 -13.27 -21.53 11.08
CA ASN A 54 -12.29 -20.82 10.25
C ASN A 54 -12.96 -19.77 9.34
N ALA A 55 -14.13 -20.06 8.76
CA ALA A 55 -14.91 -19.06 8.02
C ALA A 55 -15.33 -17.86 8.89
N ALA A 56 -15.80 -18.11 10.12
CA ALA A 56 -16.19 -17.04 11.02
C ALA A 56 -15.01 -16.14 11.38
N TRP A 57 -13.84 -16.72 11.65
CA TRP A 57 -12.61 -15.96 11.89
C TRP A 57 -12.25 -15.08 10.70
N ILE A 58 -12.27 -15.63 9.47
CA ILE A 58 -11.90 -14.88 8.25
C ILE A 58 -12.84 -13.69 8.07
N ARG A 59 -14.16 -13.89 8.19
CA ARG A 59 -15.14 -12.80 8.04
C ARG A 59 -14.94 -11.70 9.07
N ASN A 60 -14.72 -12.06 10.33
CA ASN A 60 -14.47 -11.08 11.38
C ASN A 60 -13.20 -10.27 11.07
N LYS A 61 -12.13 -10.92 10.61
CA LYS A 61 -10.89 -10.23 10.24
C LYS A 61 -11.03 -9.34 9.01
N LEU A 62 -11.74 -9.78 7.97
CA LEU A 62 -12.03 -8.95 6.82
C LEU A 62 -12.89 -7.73 7.21
N ALA A 63 -13.84 -7.90 8.13
CA ALA A 63 -14.64 -6.80 8.67
C ALA A 63 -13.79 -5.81 9.49
N ASP A 64 -12.91 -6.30 10.35
CA ASP A 64 -11.98 -5.48 11.14
C ASP A 64 -11.07 -4.64 10.22
N LEU A 65 -10.48 -5.26 9.19
CA LEU A 65 -9.65 -4.57 8.20
C LEU A 65 -10.44 -3.52 7.41
N LYS A 66 -11.70 -3.79 7.09
CA LYS A 66 -12.59 -2.80 6.42
C LYS A 66 -12.93 -1.62 7.32
N ALA A 67 -13.02 -1.83 8.63
CA ALA A 67 -13.39 -0.81 9.62
C ALA A 67 -12.19 0.04 10.10
N THR A 68 -10.96 -0.46 9.95
CA THR A 68 -9.77 0.21 10.46
C THR A 68 -9.48 1.49 9.66
N THR A 69 -9.68 2.64 10.31
CA THR A 69 -9.24 3.96 9.85
C THR A 69 -8.13 4.44 10.78
N TRP A 70 -6.94 4.68 10.23
CA TRP A 70 -5.71 4.95 11.00
C TRP A 70 -5.49 6.43 11.30
N LEU A 71 -6.23 7.33 10.64
CA LEU A 71 -6.27 8.75 10.96
C LEU A 71 -7.72 9.19 11.14
N ASN A 72 -7.99 9.98 12.18
CA ASN A 72 -9.22 10.75 12.26
C ASN A 72 -9.06 12.01 11.40
N ALA A 73 -10.00 12.27 10.47
CA ALA A 73 -9.92 13.45 9.61
C ALA A 73 -10.04 14.77 10.39
N ASP A 74 -10.61 14.73 11.59
CA ASP A 74 -10.69 15.89 12.49
C ASP A 74 -9.33 16.23 13.16
N GLU A 75 -8.36 15.30 13.14
CA GLU A 75 -7.01 15.50 13.67
C GLU A 75 -6.02 15.97 12.58
N ALA A 76 -6.46 16.05 11.32
CA ALA A 76 -5.61 16.50 10.22
C ALA A 76 -5.30 18.00 10.34
N THR A 77 -4.07 18.39 10.02
CA THR A 77 -3.62 19.80 10.08
C THR A 77 -3.92 20.58 8.80
N SER A 78 -4.33 19.91 7.72
CA SER A 78 -4.75 20.54 6.45
C SER A 78 -6.01 19.90 5.90
N LEU A 79 -6.80 20.68 5.15
CA LEU A 79 -8.01 20.20 4.49
C LEU A 79 -7.69 19.12 3.47
N ALA A 80 -6.62 19.29 2.69
CA ALA A 80 -6.19 18.30 1.70
C ALA A 80 -5.91 16.93 2.34
N LEU A 81 -5.31 16.90 3.54
CA LEU A 81 -5.09 15.66 4.29
C LEU A 81 -6.41 15.12 4.87
N ALA A 82 -7.26 15.98 5.44
CA ALA A 82 -8.55 15.59 6.00
C ALA A 82 -9.46 14.91 4.97
N GLU A 83 -9.52 15.48 3.75
CA GLU A 83 -10.30 14.96 2.62
C GLU A 83 -9.73 13.64 2.09
N ARG A 84 -8.41 13.45 2.14
CA ARG A 84 -7.79 12.17 1.73
C ARG A 84 -8.08 11.04 2.71
N VAL A 85 -8.05 11.34 4.01
CA VAL A 85 -8.32 10.36 5.07
C VAL A 85 -9.79 9.97 5.07
N SER A 86 -10.68 10.94 4.93
CA SER A 86 -12.12 10.72 4.88
C SER A 86 -12.71 11.69 3.86
N PRO A 87 -12.99 11.23 2.63
CA PRO A 87 -13.66 12.08 1.64
C PRO A 87 -15.03 12.53 2.17
N LEU A 88 -15.37 13.80 1.93
CA LEU A 88 -16.70 14.31 2.27
C LEU A 88 -17.76 13.62 1.41
N THR A 89 -18.83 13.17 2.06
CA THR A 89 -20.00 12.61 1.38
C THR A 89 -20.80 13.72 0.68
N ASP A 90 -21.56 13.36 -0.36
CA ASP A 90 -22.47 14.29 -1.04
C ASP A 90 -23.47 14.95 -0.07
N ALA A 91 -23.90 14.21 0.95
CA ALA A 91 -24.78 14.70 2.00
C ALA A 91 -24.12 15.79 2.85
N GLU A 92 -22.87 15.60 3.26
CA GLU A 92 -22.10 16.61 4.00
C GLU A 92 -21.86 17.87 3.15
N GLN A 93 -21.49 17.70 1.88
CA GLN A 93 -21.29 18.82 0.96
C GLN A 93 -22.58 19.62 0.76
N THR A 94 -23.71 18.93 0.55
CA THR A 94 -25.04 19.55 0.39
C THR A 94 -25.48 20.27 1.67
N ALA A 95 -25.19 19.70 2.84
CA ALA A 95 -25.50 20.32 4.12
C ALA A 95 -24.69 21.60 4.34
N ALA A 96 -23.39 21.60 4.03
CA ALA A 96 -22.53 22.79 4.11
C ALA A 96 -22.99 23.89 3.14
N GLN A 97 -23.35 23.52 1.90
CA GLN A 97 -23.86 24.47 0.90
C GLN A 97 -25.20 25.08 1.35
N SER A 98 -26.13 24.27 1.84
CA SER A 98 -27.41 24.74 2.36
C SER A 98 -27.24 25.66 3.57
N ALA A 99 -26.28 25.34 4.45
CA ALA A 99 -25.93 26.18 5.59
C ALA A 99 -25.41 27.56 5.17
N TYR A 100 -24.53 27.61 4.16
CA TYR A 100 -24.02 28.86 3.62
C TYR A 100 -25.13 29.71 2.99
N ASP A 101 -26.00 29.10 2.17
CA ASP A 101 -27.08 29.82 1.50
C ASP A 101 -28.08 30.41 2.50
N LYS A 102 -28.42 29.65 3.55
CA LYS A 102 -29.28 30.12 4.64
C LYS A 102 -28.63 31.29 5.39
N TRP A 103 -27.37 31.13 5.80
CA TRP A 103 -26.62 32.19 6.49
C TRP A 103 -26.56 33.47 5.64
N LYS A 104 -26.31 33.35 4.34
CA LYS A 104 -26.26 34.48 3.42
C LYS A 104 -27.61 35.21 3.31
N GLN A 105 -28.72 34.47 3.27
CA GLN A 105 -30.07 35.05 3.28
C GLN A 105 -30.35 35.81 4.59
N GLU A 106 -29.92 35.27 5.72
CA GLU A 106 -30.12 35.87 7.04
C GLU A 106 -29.29 37.14 7.23
N VAL A 107 -28.02 37.14 6.80
CA VAL A 107 -27.18 38.34 6.79
C VAL A 107 -27.78 39.43 5.90
N ALA A 108 -28.28 39.07 4.71
CA ALA A 108 -28.96 40.01 3.82
C ALA A 108 -30.27 40.57 4.41
N ALA A 109 -30.96 39.78 5.24
CA ALA A 109 -32.21 40.18 5.89
C ALA A 109 -32.01 41.07 7.14
N GLN A 110 -30.77 41.22 7.63
CA GLN A 110 -30.44 41.99 8.84
C GLN A 110 -29.54 43.21 8.55
N PRO A 111 -30.09 44.31 8.00
CA PRO A 111 -29.30 45.51 7.68
C PRO A 111 -28.79 46.28 8.92
N ASN A 112 -29.25 45.95 10.14
CA ASN A 112 -28.80 46.56 11.41
C ASN A 112 -28.38 45.45 12.41
N ALA A 113 -27.22 44.83 12.16
CA ALA A 113 -26.72 43.63 12.84
C ALA A 113 -26.38 43.77 14.34
N ALA A 114 -26.55 44.94 14.97
CA ALA A 114 -26.17 45.15 16.38
C ALA A 114 -27.14 44.54 17.41
N ALA A 115 -28.31 44.02 17.00
CA ALA A 115 -29.36 43.58 17.93
C ALA A 115 -29.93 42.17 17.68
N ALA A 116 -29.46 41.45 16.66
CA ALA A 116 -29.88 40.07 16.44
C ALA A 116 -29.04 39.14 17.30
N GLY A 117 -29.67 38.45 18.24
CA GLY A 117 -29.00 37.41 19.04
C GLY A 117 -28.41 36.30 18.14
N PRO A 118 -27.49 35.48 18.67
CA PRO A 118 -26.77 34.49 17.88
C PRO A 118 -27.75 33.50 17.24
N VAL A 119 -27.72 33.46 15.91
CA VAL A 119 -28.37 32.41 15.12
C VAL A 119 -27.72 31.08 15.53
N ALA A 120 -28.52 30.01 15.66
CA ALA A 120 -27.95 28.70 15.96
C ALA A 120 -27.00 28.28 14.83
N PRO A 121 -25.79 27.78 15.15
CA PRO A 121 -24.85 27.34 14.13
C PRO A 121 -25.48 26.24 13.26
N PRO A 122 -25.10 26.15 11.98
CA PRO A 122 -25.62 25.14 11.07
C PRO A 122 -25.29 23.73 11.56
N THR A 123 -26.14 22.76 11.21
CA THR A 123 -25.92 21.33 11.51
C THR A 123 -24.84 20.68 10.64
N ALA A 124 -24.19 21.44 9.76
CA ALA A 124 -23.13 20.93 8.89
C ALA A 124 -21.87 20.65 9.71
N SER A 125 -21.09 19.64 9.32
CA SER A 125 -19.82 19.36 10.00
C SER A 125 -18.84 20.53 9.79
N PRO A 126 -18.04 20.91 10.81
CA PRO A 126 -17.05 21.97 10.68
C PRO A 126 -16.11 21.76 9.49
N ARG A 127 -15.66 20.53 9.28
CA ARG A 127 -14.83 20.16 8.13
C ARG A 127 -15.50 20.46 6.78
N ALA A 128 -16.78 20.11 6.63
CA ALA A 128 -17.52 20.36 5.39
C ALA A 128 -17.68 21.87 5.11
N VAL A 129 -17.91 22.67 6.16
CA VAL A 129 -17.96 24.13 6.07
C VAL A 129 -16.62 24.71 5.62
N LYS A 130 -15.53 24.29 6.29
CA LYS A 130 -14.16 24.77 5.98
C LYS A 130 -13.75 24.38 4.55
N SER A 131 -14.05 23.14 4.11
CA SER A 131 -13.82 22.67 2.74
C SER A 131 -14.64 23.45 1.70
N LEU A 132 -15.92 23.73 1.98
CA LEU A 132 -16.77 24.53 1.08
C LEU A 132 -16.16 25.91 0.80
N VAL A 133 -15.73 26.60 1.85
CA VAL A 133 -15.13 27.95 1.73
C VAL A 133 -13.83 27.90 0.95
N TRP A 134 -12.95 26.95 1.26
CA TRP A 134 -11.70 26.77 0.53
C TRP A 134 -11.93 26.49 -0.97
N ASN A 135 -12.84 25.57 -1.29
CA ASN A 135 -13.18 25.23 -2.67
C ASN A 135 -13.80 26.39 -3.45
N ARG A 136 -14.64 27.22 -2.80
CA ARG A 136 -15.18 28.44 -3.41
C ARG A 136 -14.09 29.45 -3.73
N ILE A 137 -13.12 29.64 -2.84
CA ILE A 137 -11.97 30.53 -3.06
C ILE A 137 -11.10 30.01 -4.22
N GLN A 138 -10.86 28.70 -4.25
CA GLN A 138 -10.14 28.07 -5.35
C GLN A 138 -10.87 28.20 -6.70
N ALA A 139 -12.19 28.09 -6.72
CA ALA A 139 -12.98 28.24 -7.94
C ALA A 139 -13.04 29.71 -8.39
N ALA A 140 -13.22 30.64 -7.45
CA ALA A 140 -13.28 32.07 -7.74
C ALA A 140 -11.97 32.54 -8.42
N TYR A 141 -10.81 32.15 -7.90
CA TYR A 141 -9.52 32.64 -8.42
C TYR A 141 -9.22 32.20 -9.87
N GLN A 142 -9.83 31.12 -10.37
CA GLN A 142 -9.69 30.72 -11.76
C GLN A 142 -10.33 31.73 -12.74
N THR A 143 -11.25 32.56 -12.24
CA THR A 143 -12.01 33.53 -13.06
C THR A 143 -11.77 34.98 -12.64
N SER A 144 -11.60 35.29 -11.35
CA SER A 144 -11.26 36.62 -10.83
C SER A 144 -10.67 36.53 -9.40
N PRO A 145 -9.69 37.36 -9.03
CA PRO A 145 -9.16 37.37 -7.66
C PRO A 145 -10.27 37.78 -6.66
N PRO A 146 -10.39 37.10 -5.51
CA PRO A 146 -11.39 37.46 -4.51
C PRO A 146 -11.10 38.84 -3.93
N THR A 147 -12.16 39.62 -3.74
CA THR A 147 -12.08 40.91 -3.06
C THR A 147 -11.92 40.72 -1.55
N ARG A 148 -11.40 41.74 -0.87
CA ARG A 148 -11.32 41.76 0.61
C ARG A 148 -12.69 41.51 1.26
N GLN A 149 -13.76 42.04 0.66
CA GLN A 149 -15.12 41.91 1.16
C GLN A 149 -15.64 40.47 1.03
N GLU A 150 -15.40 39.81 -0.10
CA GLU A 150 -15.77 38.40 -0.30
C GLU A 150 -15.02 37.50 0.70
N LEU A 151 -13.73 37.75 0.93
CA LEU A 151 -12.95 36.99 1.89
C LEU A 151 -13.46 37.20 3.34
N ALA A 152 -13.81 38.44 3.70
CA ALA A 152 -14.43 38.75 4.99
C ALA A 152 -15.76 38.00 5.18
N GLU A 153 -16.61 38.00 4.15
CA GLU A 153 -17.88 37.27 4.14
C GLU A 153 -17.63 35.78 4.41
N TRP A 154 -16.74 35.14 3.65
CA TRP A 154 -16.47 33.71 3.79
C TRP A 154 -15.86 33.33 5.14
N LEU A 155 -14.89 34.10 5.64
CA LEU A 155 -14.29 33.84 6.95
C LEU A 155 -15.32 34.02 8.08
N SER A 156 -16.19 35.03 7.99
CA SER A 156 -17.25 35.24 8.99
C SER A 156 -18.26 34.07 9.04
N PHE A 157 -18.53 33.43 7.90
CA PHE A 157 -19.34 32.22 7.86
C PHE A 157 -18.64 31.04 8.55
N VAL A 158 -17.33 30.85 8.33
CA VAL A 158 -16.56 29.80 9.02
C VAL A 158 -16.59 30.00 10.52
N ASP A 159 -16.35 31.22 10.99
CA ASP A 159 -16.34 31.56 12.42
C ASP A 159 -17.71 31.27 13.06
N PHE A 160 -18.78 31.72 12.40
CA PHE A 160 -20.15 31.47 12.83
C PHE A 160 -20.47 29.97 12.92
N ALA A 161 -19.97 29.16 11.99
CA ALA A 161 -20.38 27.77 11.85
C ALA A 161 -19.51 26.77 12.63
N THR A 162 -18.37 27.17 13.18
CA THR A 162 -17.39 26.24 13.74
C THR A 162 -17.00 26.49 15.20
N GLU A 163 -17.56 27.51 15.87
CA GLU A 163 -17.34 27.73 17.31
C GLU A 163 -18.02 26.65 18.20
N PRO A 164 -17.33 26.10 19.23
CA PRO A 164 -15.94 26.31 19.65
C PRO A 164 -15.11 25.05 19.32
N THR A 165 -14.55 24.93 18.11
CA THR A 165 -13.76 23.73 17.74
C THR A 165 -12.49 24.11 16.94
N PRO A 166 -11.66 23.11 16.56
CA PRO A 166 -10.23 22.86 16.85
C PRO A 166 -9.24 23.86 16.20
N PRO A 167 -7.89 23.70 16.30
CA PRO A 167 -6.96 24.53 15.52
C PRO A 167 -7.35 24.57 14.03
N ASP A 168 -7.26 25.77 13.44
CA ASP A 168 -7.59 25.96 12.02
C ASP A 168 -6.67 25.17 11.10
N TYR A 169 -7.23 24.66 10.00
CA TYR A 169 -6.46 24.07 8.92
C TYR A 169 -5.50 25.11 8.32
N SER A 170 -4.34 24.67 7.84
CA SER A 170 -3.32 25.56 7.27
C SER A 170 -3.86 26.46 6.14
N GLU A 171 -4.78 25.94 5.32
CA GLU A 171 -5.43 26.70 4.26
C GLU A 171 -6.25 27.89 4.81
N LEU A 172 -7.02 27.69 5.87
CA LEU A 172 -7.79 28.77 6.49
C LEU A 172 -6.89 29.76 7.24
N HIS A 173 -5.83 29.27 7.89
CA HIS A 173 -4.85 30.15 8.49
C HIS A 173 -4.24 31.09 7.45
N PHE A 174 -3.85 30.55 6.29
CA PHE A 174 -3.35 31.36 5.17
C PHE A 174 -4.37 32.42 4.71
N LEU A 175 -5.65 32.05 4.58
CA LEU A 175 -6.71 33.00 4.23
C LEU A 175 -6.90 34.12 5.27
N ARG A 176 -6.82 33.80 6.56
CA ARG A 176 -6.89 34.81 7.63
C ARG A 176 -5.70 35.76 7.58
N THR A 177 -4.50 35.26 7.28
CA THR A 177 -3.30 36.10 7.08
C THR A 177 -3.47 37.00 5.86
N LEU A 178 -3.97 36.48 4.73
CA LEU A 178 -4.33 37.30 3.56
C LEU A 178 -5.34 38.40 3.91
N PHE A 179 -6.38 38.08 4.68
CA PHE A 179 -7.37 39.06 5.08
C PHE A 179 -6.80 40.19 5.96
N SER A 180 -5.94 39.82 6.91
CA SER A 180 -5.45 40.72 7.96
C SER A 180 -4.28 41.59 7.50
N ASP A 181 -3.32 40.99 6.79
CA ASP A 181 -1.98 41.55 6.63
C ASP A 181 -1.67 41.97 5.18
N LEU A 182 -2.55 41.66 4.22
CA LEU A 182 -2.34 42.03 2.82
C LEU A 182 -2.62 43.52 2.56
N ASP A 183 -1.75 44.17 1.77
CA ASP A 183 -2.03 45.48 1.20
C ASP A 183 -3.01 45.36 0.02
N TRP A 184 -4.30 45.39 0.33
CA TRP A 184 -5.41 45.24 -0.63
C TRP A 184 -5.53 46.38 -1.66
N GLU A 185 -4.88 47.53 -1.41
CA GLU A 185 -4.91 48.69 -2.31
C GLU A 185 -3.63 48.79 -3.17
N GLY A 186 -2.60 48.00 -2.84
CA GLY A 186 -1.29 48.02 -3.49
C GLY A 186 -1.15 47.07 -4.69
N ALA A 187 0.09 46.65 -4.93
CA ALA A 187 0.43 45.70 -6.02
C ALA A 187 0.16 44.24 -5.65
N ALA A 188 -0.08 43.93 -4.39
CA ALA A 188 -0.26 42.56 -3.88
C ALA A 188 -1.51 41.82 -4.42
N PRO A 189 -2.65 42.48 -4.75
CA PRO A 189 -3.84 41.82 -5.28
C PRO A 189 -3.61 41.09 -6.61
N SER A 190 -2.69 41.55 -7.46
CA SER A 190 -2.41 40.87 -8.74
C SER A 190 -1.80 39.48 -8.54
N VAL A 191 -1.18 39.22 -7.39
CA VAL A 191 -0.45 37.97 -7.14
C VAL A 191 -1.21 36.98 -6.25
N ILE A 192 -2.31 37.39 -5.62
CA ILE A 192 -3.19 36.50 -4.85
C ILE A 192 -3.53 35.21 -5.61
N PRO A 193 -3.92 35.26 -6.91
CA PRO A 193 -4.17 34.05 -7.72
C PRO A 193 -3.04 33.03 -7.66
N THR A 194 -1.81 33.51 -7.88
CA THR A 194 -0.61 32.67 -7.93
C THR A 194 -0.29 32.08 -6.55
N MET A 195 -0.50 32.86 -5.48
CA MET A 195 -0.22 32.42 -4.11
C MET A 195 -1.25 31.42 -3.58
N LEU A 196 -2.53 31.60 -3.92
CA LEU A 196 -3.57 30.61 -3.62
C LEU A 196 -3.30 29.29 -4.36
N ARG A 197 -2.90 29.37 -5.64
CA ARG A 197 -2.49 28.18 -6.41
C ARG A 197 -1.28 27.51 -5.76
N LEU A 198 -0.28 28.30 -5.36
CA LEU A 198 0.91 27.78 -4.70
C LEU A 198 0.56 27.03 -3.41
N GLN A 199 -0.28 27.63 -2.55
CA GLN A 199 -0.74 26.99 -1.32
C GLN A 199 -1.56 25.73 -1.58
N ALA A 200 -2.49 25.77 -2.55
CA ALA A 200 -3.28 24.61 -2.94
C ALA A 200 -2.41 23.44 -3.42
N THR A 201 -1.42 23.72 -4.27
CA THR A 201 -0.50 22.70 -4.77
C THR A 201 0.39 22.18 -3.63
N ALA A 202 0.89 23.05 -2.75
CA ALA A 202 1.69 22.65 -1.59
C ALA A 202 0.94 21.66 -0.70
N GLU A 203 -0.28 22.01 -0.26
CA GLU A 203 -1.07 21.15 0.64
C GLU A 203 -1.47 19.84 -0.05
N LYS A 204 -1.82 19.88 -1.33
CA LYS A 204 -2.10 18.67 -2.11
C LYS A 204 -0.86 17.76 -2.19
N THR A 205 0.32 18.31 -2.44
CA THR A 205 1.56 17.54 -2.56
C THR A 205 2.02 16.99 -1.20
N LEU A 206 1.83 17.75 -0.12
CA LEU A 206 2.22 17.34 1.23
C LEU A 206 1.25 16.33 1.87
N ALA A 207 0.01 16.26 1.41
CA ALA A 207 -1.00 15.30 1.88
C ALA A 207 -0.75 13.85 1.41
N VAL A 208 0.51 13.42 1.28
CA VAL A 208 1.00 12.17 0.69
C VAL A 208 0.10 10.94 0.89
N ASN A 209 -0.14 10.19 -0.19
CA ASN A 209 -0.98 8.99 -0.18
C ASN A 209 -0.30 7.76 0.43
N GLU A 210 1.02 7.74 0.57
CA GLU A 210 1.80 6.61 1.04
C GLU A 210 2.86 7.10 2.04
N LEU A 211 2.72 6.74 3.32
CA LEU A 211 3.63 7.23 4.36
C LEU A 211 5.11 6.96 4.04
N ARG A 212 5.41 5.91 3.26
CA ARG A 212 6.78 5.57 2.88
C ARG A 212 7.36 6.50 1.81
N SER A 213 6.54 7.03 0.89
CA SER A 213 6.99 8.04 -0.09
C SER A 213 7.24 9.39 0.57
N HIS A 214 6.61 9.69 1.73
CA HIS A 214 6.92 10.90 2.49
C HIS A 214 8.41 11.04 2.82
N TYR A 215 9.11 9.95 3.12
CA TYR A 215 10.56 9.98 3.41
C TYR A 215 11.40 10.40 2.18
N TRP A 216 10.91 10.09 0.97
CA TRP A 216 11.55 10.53 -0.27
C TRP A 216 11.36 12.03 -0.49
N LEU A 217 10.22 12.56 -0.05
CA LEU A 217 9.83 13.95 -0.26
C LEU A 217 10.36 14.88 0.81
N GLN A 218 10.48 14.44 2.07
CA GLN A 218 10.66 15.30 3.24
C GLN A 218 11.75 16.37 3.08
N GLY A 219 12.93 16.01 2.56
CA GLY A 219 14.03 16.94 2.35
C GLY A 219 13.71 18.03 1.33
N LEU A 220 13.17 17.64 0.17
CA LEU A 220 12.76 18.57 -0.89
C LEU A 220 11.55 19.40 -0.45
N ALA A 221 10.58 18.77 0.22
CA ALA A 221 9.38 19.42 0.75
C ALA A 221 9.75 20.53 1.73
N THR A 222 10.71 20.28 2.62
CA THR A 222 11.21 21.29 3.56
C THR A 222 11.89 22.45 2.84
N GLN A 223 12.69 22.17 1.80
CA GLN A 223 13.34 23.20 0.99
C GLN A 223 12.31 24.04 0.22
N THR A 224 11.34 23.40 -0.43
CA THR A 224 10.29 24.08 -1.19
C THR A 224 9.37 24.89 -0.28
N ASP A 225 8.98 24.35 0.89
CA ASP A 225 8.23 25.08 1.92
C ASP A 225 8.99 26.30 2.44
N THR A 226 10.31 26.18 2.65
CA THR A 226 11.16 27.33 3.05
C THR A 226 11.15 28.43 1.98
N LEU A 227 11.25 28.06 0.70
CA LEU A 227 11.17 29.00 -0.42
C LEU A 227 9.79 29.66 -0.51
N GLN A 228 8.72 28.89 -0.28
CA GLN A 228 7.35 29.38 -0.23
C GLN A 228 7.15 30.41 0.88
N ARG A 229 7.61 30.11 2.10
CA ARG A 229 7.54 31.05 3.23
C ARG A 229 8.31 32.34 2.96
N THR A 230 9.47 32.24 2.30
CA THR A 230 10.21 33.43 1.85
C THR A 230 9.39 34.26 0.85
N GLN A 231 8.56 33.64 0.01
CA GLN A 231 7.64 34.36 -0.86
C GLN A 231 6.47 34.96 -0.06
N TRP A 232 5.96 34.28 0.96
CA TRP A 232 4.95 34.85 1.87
C TRP A 232 5.45 36.11 2.55
N ASP A 233 6.68 36.10 3.07
CA ASP A 233 7.28 37.29 3.68
C ASP A 233 7.35 38.47 2.69
N ARG A 234 7.64 38.19 1.40
CA ARG A 234 7.64 39.21 0.34
C ARG A 234 6.24 39.71 0.00
N LEU A 235 5.21 38.88 0.14
CA LEU A 235 3.81 39.27 -0.07
C LEU A 235 3.33 40.23 1.02
N PHE A 236 3.63 39.92 2.28
CA PHE A 236 3.09 40.63 3.44
C PHE A 236 3.94 41.82 3.90
N VAL A 237 5.27 41.74 3.73
CA VAL A 237 6.22 42.75 4.23
C VAL A 237 6.98 43.45 3.09
N GLY A 238 6.87 42.95 1.87
CA GLY A 238 7.68 43.41 0.75
C GLY A 238 7.20 44.70 0.07
N ARG A 239 8.12 45.40 -0.58
CA ARG A 239 7.83 46.56 -1.45
C ARG A 239 7.28 46.10 -2.80
N ALA A 240 6.62 46.99 -3.55
CA ALA A 240 6.04 46.67 -4.88
C ALA A 240 7.01 45.99 -5.87
N GLU A 241 8.31 46.29 -5.81
CA GLU A 241 9.34 45.61 -6.61
C GLU A 241 9.55 44.14 -6.20
N GLN A 242 9.41 43.83 -4.92
CA GLN A 242 9.53 42.47 -4.38
C GLN A 242 8.30 41.61 -4.70
N VAL A 243 7.13 42.25 -4.85
CA VAL A 243 5.90 41.59 -5.33
C VAL A 243 6.06 41.06 -6.77
N LYS A 244 6.77 41.79 -7.64
CA LYS A 244 7.11 41.30 -9.00
C LYS A 244 8.08 40.11 -8.98
N LEU A 245 9.06 40.13 -8.09
CA LEU A 245 9.99 39.00 -7.92
C LEU A 245 9.29 37.74 -7.41
N LEU A 246 8.26 37.93 -6.58
CA LEU A 246 7.42 36.86 -6.07
C LEU A 246 6.63 36.16 -7.19
N GLU A 247 6.05 36.89 -8.16
CA GLU A 247 5.37 36.28 -9.31
C GLU A 247 6.30 35.32 -10.07
N THR A 248 7.53 35.75 -10.33
CA THR A 248 8.52 34.93 -11.05
C THR A 248 8.90 33.69 -10.24
N ALA A 249 9.17 33.86 -8.94
CA ALA A 249 9.54 32.73 -8.07
C ALA A 249 8.39 31.73 -7.90
N ALA A 250 7.15 32.22 -7.72
CA ALA A 250 5.98 31.35 -7.59
C ALA A 250 5.68 30.62 -8.90
N ALA A 251 5.83 31.28 -10.06
CA ALA A 251 5.72 30.62 -11.37
C ALA A 251 6.77 29.51 -11.55
N GLN A 252 8.00 29.71 -11.09
CA GLN A 252 9.04 28.67 -11.09
C GLN A 252 8.66 27.49 -10.19
N MET A 253 8.16 27.73 -8.99
CA MET A 253 7.73 26.67 -8.06
C MET A 253 6.53 25.86 -8.56
N LEU A 254 5.74 26.44 -9.46
CA LEU A 254 4.57 25.84 -10.10
C LEU A 254 4.86 25.27 -11.50
N SER A 255 6.09 25.42 -12.00
CA SER A 255 6.47 24.94 -13.33
C SER A 255 6.77 23.44 -13.34
N ASP A 256 6.29 22.74 -14.37
CA ASP A 256 6.56 21.31 -14.58
C ASP A 256 8.01 21.02 -15.01
N ASP A 257 8.70 22.05 -15.56
CA ASP A 257 10.07 21.98 -16.07
C ASP A 257 11.11 22.19 -14.96
N ALA A 258 10.69 22.66 -13.78
CA ALA A 258 11.60 22.93 -12.69
C ALA A 258 12.08 21.61 -12.06
N ALA A 259 13.40 21.43 -11.98
CA ALA A 259 14.01 20.32 -11.25
C ALA A 259 13.66 20.33 -9.74
N ALA A 260 13.16 21.45 -9.24
CA ALA A 260 12.66 21.64 -7.88
C ALA A 260 11.36 22.46 -7.91
N GLY A 261 10.34 22.05 -7.17
CA GLY A 261 9.03 22.69 -7.17
C GLY A 261 7.92 21.71 -6.82
N TRP A 262 6.71 22.20 -6.53
CA TRP A 262 5.62 21.36 -6.07
C TRP A 262 5.19 20.26 -7.07
N PRO A 263 5.16 20.51 -8.40
CA PRO A 263 4.88 19.46 -9.38
C PRO A 263 5.95 18.35 -9.44
N ALA A 264 7.23 18.71 -9.25
CA ALA A 264 8.31 17.73 -9.20
C ALA A 264 8.17 16.82 -7.98
N LEU A 265 7.78 17.38 -6.82
CA LEU A 265 7.46 16.59 -5.62
C LEU A 265 6.24 15.70 -5.82
N GLU A 266 5.18 16.18 -6.47
CA GLU A 266 4.00 15.34 -6.79
C GLU A 266 4.40 14.15 -7.67
N ARG A 267 5.28 14.37 -8.66
CA ARG A 267 5.81 13.30 -9.52
C ARG A 267 6.62 12.27 -8.72
N ILE A 268 7.46 12.73 -7.79
CA ILE A 268 8.22 11.85 -6.89
C ILE A 268 7.28 11.07 -5.97
N ASP A 269 6.20 11.69 -5.47
CA ASP A 269 5.19 11.01 -4.64
C ASP A 269 4.53 9.86 -5.41
N VAL A 270 4.07 10.15 -6.63
CA VAL A 270 3.41 9.17 -7.50
C VAL A 270 4.36 8.00 -7.82
N GLU A 271 5.58 8.29 -8.28
CA GLU A 271 6.55 7.24 -8.59
C GLU A 271 6.94 6.43 -7.34
N GLY A 272 7.12 7.10 -6.19
CA GLY A 272 7.44 6.42 -4.94
C GLY A 272 6.33 5.52 -4.45
N ARG A 273 5.09 6.00 -4.46
CA ARG A 273 3.92 5.19 -4.14
C ARG A 273 3.80 3.98 -5.07
N ASP A 274 3.94 4.19 -6.36
CA ASP A 274 3.76 3.12 -7.36
C ASP A 274 4.91 2.10 -7.29
N ALA A 275 6.12 2.55 -6.95
CA ALA A 275 7.28 1.68 -6.68
C ALA A 275 7.06 0.81 -5.44
N TYR A 276 6.67 1.40 -4.30
CA TYR A 276 6.37 0.63 -3.08
C TYR A 276 5.23 -0.35 -3.32
N ARG A 277 4.16 0.07 -4.01
CA ARG A 277 3.03 -0.80 -4.35
C ARG A 277 3.45 -2.00 -5.18
N SER A 278 4.22 -1.77 -6.25
CA SER A 278 4.68 -2.84 -7.15
C SER A 278 5.64 -3.81 -6.45
N ARG A 279 6.49 -3.28 -5.57
CA ARG A 279 7.39 -4.08 -4.73
C ARG A 279 6.59 -4.98 -3.79
N ASP A 280 5.64 -4.42 -3.07
CA ASP A 280 4.84 -5.17 -2.10
C ASP A 280 3.96 -6.22 -2.78
N GLU A 281 3.33 -5.86 -3.91
CA GLU A 281 2.58 -6.79 -4.76
C GLU A 281 3.47 -7.97 -5.19
N ALA A 282 4.67 -7.69 -5.69
CA ALA A 282 5.61 -8.72 -6.11
C ALA A 282 5.92 -9.69 -4.97
N TRP A 283 6.27 -9.17 -3.80
CA TRP A 283 6.61 -10.02 -2.65
C TRP A 283 5.42 -10.81 -2.12
N ALA A 284 4.19 -10.30 -2.28
CA ALA A 284 2.98 -11.06 -1.96
C ALA A 284 2.77 -12.24 -2.91
N VAL A 285 3.01 -12.08 -4.23
CA VAL A 285 2.60 -13.10 -5.22
C VAL A 285 3.73 -14.02 -5.70
N LEU A 286 4.99 -13.59 -5.70
CA LEU A 286 6.10 -14.34 -6.31
C LEU A 286 6.36 -15.68 -5.62
N ALA A 287 6.18 -15.75 -4.30
CA ALA A 287 6.28 -17.01 -3.56
C ALA A 287 5.23 -18.05 -4.01
N HIS A 288 4.02 -17.58 -4.32
CA HIS A 288 2.94 -18.42 -4.80
C HIS A 288 3.17 -18.88 -6.24
N PHE A 289 3.66 -18.01 -7.12
CA PHE A 289 4.08 -18.42 -8.46
C PHE A 289 5.24 -19.43 -8.43
N ALA A 290 6.18 -19.27 -7.50
CA ALA A 290 7.27 -20.23 -7.31
C ALA A 290 6.76 -21.60 -6.86
N LEU A 291 5.82 -21.64 -5.90
CA LEU A 291 5.21 -22.87 -5.45
C LEU A 291 4.40 -23.57 -6.56
N TRP A 292 3.62 -22.79 -7.33
CA TRP A 292 2.88 -23.29 -8.48
C TRP A 292 3.82 -23.88 -9.54
N SER A 293 4.84 -23.13 -9.95
CA SER A 293 5.80 -23.57 -10.97
C SER A 293 6.52 -24.86 -10.56
N ALA A 294 6.93 -24.99 -9.30
CA ALA A 294 7.57 -26.19 -8.79
C ALA A 294 6.63 -27.41 -8.84
N ARG A 295 5.43 -27.28 -8.27
CA ARG A 295 4.44 -28.39 -8.23
C ARG A 295 4.00 -28.83 -9.62
N SER A 296 3.79 -27.88 -10.53
CA SER A 296 3.43 -28.17 -11.92
C SER A 296 4.57 -28.85 -12.69
N THR A 297 5.83 -28.54 -12.37
CA THR A 297 7.00 -29.22 -12.94
C THR A 297 7.09 -30.66 -12.45
N GLN A 298 7.03 -30.86 -11.13
CA GLN A 298 7.06 -32.18 -10.51
C GLN A 298 5.96 -33.10 -11.06
N ALA A 299 4.72 -32.62 -11.09
CA ALA A 299 3.58 -33.41 -11.55
C ALA A 299 3.70 -33.85 -13.02
N ALA A 300 4.47 -33.12 -13.82
CA ALA A 300 4.62 -33.41 -15.23
C ALA A 300 5.87 -34.20 -15.58
N ILE A 301 6.94 -34.10 -14.78
CA ILE A 301 8.04 -35.07 -14.79
C ILE A 301 7.46 -36.47 -14.53
N LEU A 302 6.58 -36.58 -13.54
CA LEU A 302 5.89 -37.84 -13.23
C LEU A 302 4.95 -38.31 -14.34
N ALA A 303 4.55 -37.43 -15.27
CA ALA A 303 3.64 -37.73 -16.37
C ALA A 303 4.32 -37.79 -17.75
N ASP A 304 5.66 -37.70 -17.81
CA ASP A 304 6.47 -37.70 -19.04
C ASP A 304 6.01 -36.67 -20.10
N GLN A 305 5.62 -35.47 -19.66
CA GLN A 305 5.15 -34.40 -20.57
C GLN A 305 6.23 -33.37 -20.91
N ASP A 306 6.12 -32.77 -22.10
CA ASP A 306 7.04 -31.78 -22.68
C ASP A 306 7.44 -30.66 -21.69
N ALA A 307 8.75 -30.56 -21.42
CA ALA A 307 9.33 -29.67 -20.43
C ALA A 307 9.50 -28.21 -20.91
N SER A 308 9.36 -27.95 -22.22
CA SER A 308 9.69 -26.66 -22.84
C SER A 308 8.83 -25.49 -22.34
N ILE A 309 7.51 -25.63 -22.28
CA ILE A 309 6.57 -24.58 -21.81
C ILE A 309 6.82 -24.19 -20.34
N ARG A 310 7.41 -25.08 -19.54
CA ARG A 310 7.71 -24.84 -18.11
C ARG A 310 9.04 -24.13 -17.89
N ALA A 311 10.00 -24.29 -18.80
CA ALA A 311 11.26 -23.55 -18.76
C ALA A 311 11.01 -22.05 -18.89
N ASP A 312 10.05 -21.66 -19.74
CA ASP A 312 9.66 -20.26 -19.94
C ASP A 312 9.08 -19.63 -18.65
N VAL A 313 8.18 -20.33 -17.95
CA VAL A 313 7.60 -19.83 -16.68
C VAL A 313 8.68 -19.68 -15.60
N ALA A 314 9.59 -20.65 -15.48
CA ALA A 314 10.69 -20.59 -14.51
C ALA A 314 11.66 -19.44 -14.81
N GLN A 315 11.93 -19.17 -16.10
CA GLN A 315 12.75 -18.06 -16.55
C GLN A 315 12.07 -16.70 -16.25
N ILE A 316 10.80 -16.53 -16.60
CA ILE A 316 10.04 -15.31 -16.32
C ILE A 316 10.01 -15.06 -14.81
N LEU A 317 9.80 -16.11 -14.01
CA LEU A 317 9.80 -16.01 -12.55
C LEU A 317 11.15 -15.56 -11.99
N THR A 318 12.26 -16.11 -12.49
CA THR A 318 13.62 -15.68 -12.15
C THR A 318 13.85 -14.20 -12.47
N GLN A 319 13.39 -13.76 -13.64
CA GLN A 319 13.48 -12.36 -14.06
C GLN A 319 12.63 -11.44 -13.17
N ALA A 320 11.42 -11.88 -12.80
CA ALA A 320 10.54 -11.15 -11.90
C ALA A 320 11.17 -10.99 -10.50
N ILE A 321 11.76 -12.05 -9.94
CA ILE A 321 12.45 -12.02 -8.64
C ILE A 321 13.65 -11.07 -8.70
N THR A 322 14.44 -11.13 -9.76
CA THR A 322 15.58 -10.23 -9.96
C THR A 322 15.13 -8.76 -10.03
N ALA A 323 14.07 -8.47 -10.80
CA ALA A 323 13.51 -7.14 -10.91
C ALA A 323 12.91 -6.64 -9.57
N ALA A 324 12.32 -7.53 -8.77
CA ALA A 324 11.80 -7.20 -7.43
C ALA A 324 12.93 -6.81 -6.47
N HIS A 325 14.04 -7.55 -6.47
CA HIS A 325 15.25 -7.21 -5.68
C HIS A 325 15.88 -5.89 -6.14
N GLN A 326 15.99 -5.66 -7.45
CA GLN A 326 16.49 -4.40 -8.01
C GLN A 326 15.60 -3.22 -7.61
N LEU A 327 14.28 -3.36 -7.72
CA LEU A 327 13.34 -2.33 -7.28
C LEU A 327 13.46 -2.06 -5.78
N GLY A 328 13.55 -3.11 -4.96
CA GLY A 328 13.75 -2.99 -3.51
C GLY A 328 15.02 -2.22 -3.15
N SER A 329 16.13 -2.53 -3.82
CA SER A 329 17.42 -1.86 -3.64
C SER A 329 17.37 -0.39 -4.03
N SER A 330 16.76 -0.07 -5.19
CA SER A 330 16.62 1.31 -5.67
C SER A 330 15.72 2.14 -4.76
N VAL A 331 14.61 1.56 -4.29
CA VAL A 331 13.70 2.19 -3.32
C VAL A 331 14.42 2.51 -2.00
N GLN A 332 15.27 1.59 -1.52
CA GLN A 332 16.06 1.77 -0.30
C GLN A 332 17.14 2.84 -0.47
N ALA A 333 17.82 2.90 -1.63
CA ALA A 333 18.83 3.91 -1.91
C ALA A 333 18.26 5.35 -1.88
N ILE A 334 17.07 5.55 -2.45
CA ILE A 334 16.39 6.86 -2.40
C ILE A 334 16.00 7.21 -0.96
N ALA A 335 15.45 6.24 -0.21
CA ALA A 335 15.09 6.43 1.19
C ALA A 335 16.30 6.82 2.06
N ALA A 336 17.49 6.27 1.76
CA ALA A 336 18.75 6.60 2.42
C ALA A 336 19.32 7.99 2.04
N GLY A 337 18.73 8.69 1.06
CA GLY A 337 19.09 10.06 0.71
C GLY A 337 20.29 10.21 -0.24
N VAL A 338 20.64 9.17 -1.00
CA VAL A 338 21.87 9.10 -1.84
C VAL A 338 21.76 9.87 -3.18
N SER A 339 21.06 11.03 -3.24
CA SER A 339 20.69 11.83 -4.45
C SER A 339 19.38 11.39 -5.13
N ARG A 340 18.36 12.27 -5.14
CA ARG A 340 16.95 11.86 -5.35
C ARG A 340 16.38 12.07 -6.76
N ALA A 341 16.84 13.06 -7.52
CA ALA A 341 16.27 13.37 -8.84
C ALA A 341 16.81 12.45 -9.95
N GLU A 342 18.11 12.17 -9.94
CA GLU A 342 18.77 11.28 -10.91
C GLU A 342 18.47 9.79 -10.66
N GLN A 343 17.88 9.45 -9.51
CA GLN A 343 17.57 8.07 -9.11
C GLN A 343 16.13 7.62 -9.41
N LEU A 344 15.26 8.51 -9.88
CA LEU A 344 13.89 8.13 -10.25
C LEU A 344 13.88 7.21 -11.48
N GLU A 345 14.69 7.47 -12.49
CA GLU A 345 14.71 6.67 -13.73
C GLU A 345 15.06 5.19 -13.48
N PRO A 346 16.09 4.84 -12.68
CA PRO A 346 16.34 3.46 -12.26
C PRO A 346 15.14 2.81 -11.55
N VAL A 347 14.44 3.54 -10.66
CA VAL A 347 13.26 3.04 -9.95
C VAL A 347 12.12 2.78 -10.93
N THR A 348 11.80 3.74 -11.80
CA THR A 348 10.74 3.61 -12.79
C THR A 348 11.03 2.47 -13.76
N THR A 349 12.29 2.32 -14.21
CA THR A 349 12.71 1.21 -15.09
C THR A 349 12.57 -0.15 -14.42
N ALA A 350 13.07 -0.30 -13.18
CA ALA A 350 12.94 -1.52 -12.41
C ALA A 350 11.47 -1.87 -12.13
N ARG A 351 10.64 -0.87 -11.79
CA ARG A 351 9.20 -1.02 -11.60
C ARG A 351 8.51 -1.51 -12.86
N MET A 352 8.72 -0.87 -14.01
CA MET A 352 8.10 -1.27 -15.27
C MET A 352 8.50 -2.69 -15.69
N THR A 353 9.77 -3.05 -15.48
CA THR A 353 10.29 -4.39 -15.78
C THR A 353 9.65 -5.44 -14.88
N LEU A 354 9.54 -5.17 -13.57
CA LEU A 354 8.85 -6.02 -12.62
C LEU A 354 7.37 -6.20 -12.98
N GLN A 355 6.65 -5.10 -13.23
CA GLN A 355 5.24 -5.12 -13.59
C GLN A 355 4.98 -5.94 -14.86
N ARG A 356 5.84 -5.79 -15.88
CA ARG A 356 5.77 -6.61 -17.10
C ARG A 356 5.88 -8.10 -16.77
N HIS A 357 6.90 -8.50 -16.01
CA HIS A 357 7.09 -9.91 -15.66
C HIS A 357 5.99 -10.47 -14.76
N LEU A 358 5.48 -9.69 -13.81
CA LEU A 358 4.32 -10.08 -13.02
C LEU A 358 3.10 -10.29 -13.89
N GLN A 359 2.87 -9.42 -14.88
CA GLN A 359 1.76 -9.56 -15.81
C GLN A 359 1.90 -10.79 -16.71
N GLU A 360 3.11 -11.10 -17.17
CA GLU A 360 3.43 -12.33 -17.90
C GLU A 360 3.12 -13.58 -17.05
N LEU A 361 3.54 -13.60 -15.77
CA LEU A 361 3.25 -14.69 -14.83
C LEU A 361 1.74 -14.84 -14.56
N LYS A 362 1.03 -13.75 -14.30
CA LYS A 362 -0.42 -13.74 -14.12
C LYS A 362 -1.14 -14.28 -15.36
N THR A 363 -0.71 -13.87 -16.55
CA THR A 363 -1.27 -14.34 -17.82
C THR A 363 -1.02 -15.83 -18.02
N ALA A 364 0.20 -16.31 -17.75
CA ALA A 364 0.55 -17.73 -17.83
C ALA A 364 -0.28 -18.58 -16.86
N TYR A 365 -0.48 -18.13 -15.62
CA TYR A 365 -1.31 -18.82 -14.64
C TYR A 365 -2.80 -18.81 -15.03
N ALA A 366 -3.32 -17.68 -15.51
CA ALA A 366 -4.70 -17.58 -15.98
C ALA A 366 -4.96 -18.51 -17.18
N GLU A 367 -4.03 -18.57 -18.14
CA GLU A 367 -4.14 -19.48 -19.27
C GLU A 367 -4.05 -20.95 -18.86
N HIS A 368 -3.17 -21.28 -17.91
CA HIS A 368 -3.12 -22.61 -17.33
C HIS A 368 -4.48 -23.00 -16.70
N CYS A 369 -5.09 -22.10 -15.92
CA CYS A 369 -6.41 -22.34 -15.33
C CYS A 369 -7.52 -22.49 -16.39
N ARG A 370 -7.49 -21.69 -17.47
CA ARG A 370 -8.44 -21.83 -18.59
C ARG A 370 -8.29 -23.16 -19.30
N ARG A 371 -7.06 -23.61 -19.54
CA ARG A 371 -6.80 -24.91 -20.15
C ARG A 371 -7.38 -26.04 -19.31
N LEU A 372 -7.13 -26.05 -18.00
CA LEU A 372 -7.71 -27.02 -17.06
C LEU A 372 -9.24 -26.99 -17.03
N TRP A 373 -9.82 -25.83 -17.29
CA TRP A 373 -11.28 -25.69 -17.38
C TRP A 373 -11.85 -26.30 -18.67
N LEU A 374 -11.09 -26.32 -19.76
CA LEU A 374 -11.51 -26.91 -21.04
C LEU A 374 -11.21 -28.40 -21.15
N GLU A 375 -10.18 -28.90 -20.45
CA GLU A 375 -9.79 -30.31 -20.42
C GLU A 375 -10.84 -31.21 -19.76
N ASP A 376 -10.77 -32.51 -20.04
CA ASP A 376 -11.70 -33.51 -19.48
C ASP A 376 -11.42 -33.71 -17.99
N ALA A 377 -12.39 -33.37 -17.14
CA ALA A 377 -12.28 -33.53 -15.70
C ALA A 377 -12.21 -35.00 -15.25
N ASN A 378 -12.50 -35.99 -16.12
CA ASN A 378 -12.32 -37.41 -15.80
C ASN A 378 -10.85 -37.86 -15.87
N ASP A 379 -9.97 -37.08 -16.50
CA ASP A 379 -8.55 -37.39 -16.57
C ASP A 379 -7.87 -37.13 -15.21
N GLN A 380 -7.22 -38.16 -14.66
CA GLN A 380 -6.50 -38.08 -13.38
C GLN A 380 -5.39 -37.02 -13.42
N TRP A 381 -4.72 -36.85 -14.56
CA TRP A 381 -3.67 -35.83 -14.68
C TRP A 381 -4.28 -34.42 -14.58
N THR A 382 -5.37 -34.18 -15.31
CA THR A 382 -6.13 -32.91 -15.25
C THR A 382 -6.61 -32.63 -13.83
N LEU A 383 -7.17 -33.61 -13.11
CA LEU A 383 -7.58 -33.45 -11.71
C LEU A 383 -6.42 -33.08 -10.79
N ARG A 384 -5.25 -33.69 -10.97
CA ARG A 384 -4.04 -33.36 -10.20
C ARG A 384 -3.55 -31.93 -10.49
N GLN A 385 -3.63 -31.48 -11.74
CA GLN A 385 -3.29 -30.10 -12.08
C GLN A 385 -4.30 -29.09 -11.50
N ILE A 386 -5.59 -29.43 -11.48
CA ILE A 386 -6.62 -28.63 -10.81
C ILE A 386 -6.30 -28.50 -9.30
N GLU A 387 -5.93 -29.59 -8.64
CA GLU A 387 -5.52 -29.57 -7.23
C GLU A 387 -4.32 -28.64 -7.02
N ILE A 388 -3.29 -28.72 -7.88
CA ILE A 388 -2.11 -27.84 -7.80
C ILE A 388 -2.52 -26.36 -7.95
N ALA A 389 -3.35 -26.03 -8.94
CA ALA A 389 -3.83 -24.67 -9.16
C ALA A 389 -4.64 -24.13 -7.97
N LEU A 390 -5.48 -24.97 -7.36
CA LEU A 390 -6.24 -24.63 -6.16
C LEU A 390 -5.39 -24.58 -4.88
N SER A 391 -4.19 -25.18 -4.88
CA SER A 391 -3.31 -25.20 -3.71
C SER A 391 -2.53 -23.92 -3.47
N VAL A 392 -2.56 -22.97 -4.42
CA VAL A 392 -1.92 -21.66 -4.33
C VAL A 392 -2.97 -20.55 -4.24
N PRO A 393 -2.72 -19.47 -3.47
CA PRO A 393 -3.69 -18.38 -3.25
C PRO A 393 -3.65 -17.36 -4.39
N LEU A 394 -3.64 -17.85 -5.63
CA LEU A 394 -3.63 -17.01 -6.82
C LEU A 394 -5.03 -16.98 -7.44
N ILE A 395 -5.48 -15.78 -7.82
CA ILE A 395 -6.71 -15.58 -8.58
C ILE A 395 -6.33 -15.49 -10.07
N PRO A 396 -6.95 -16.29 -10.96
CA PRO A 396 -6.64 -16.27 -12.39
C PRO A 396 -7.15 -14.99 -13.06
N GLY A 397 -6.31 -13.96 -13.12
CA GLY A 397 -6.69 -12.64 -13.64
C GLY A 397 -7.81 -12.00 -12.81
N ASP A 398 -8.73 -11.32 -13.49
CA ASP A 398 -9.89 -10.68 -12.84
C ASP A 398 -11.11 -11.61 -12.70
N ASP A 399 -11.01 -12.87 -13.18
CA ASP A 399 -12.17 -13.78 -13.26
C ASP A 399 -12.12 -14.89 -12.20
N VAL A 400 -12.65 -14.56 -11.01
CA VAL A 400 -12.86 -15.50 -9.90
C VAL A 400 -13.69 -16.73 -10.33
N ARG A 401 -14.51 -16.62 -11.40
CA ARG A 401 -15.38 -17.72 -11.86
C ARG A 401 -14.59 -18.92 -12.34
N ILE A 402 -13.41 -18.72 -12.94
CA ILE A 402 -12.57 -19.83 -13.42
C ILE A 402 -12.14 -20.68 -12.23
N ARG A 403 -11.60 -20.06 -11.17
CA ARG A 403 -11.20 -20.78 -9.94
C ARG A 403 -12.38 -21.53 -9.33
N ASN A 404 -13.57 -20.93 -9.34
CA ASN A 404 -14.79 -21.54 -8.81
C ASN A 404 -15.22 -22.77 -9.61
N GLU A 405 -15.16 -22.69 -10.94
CA GLU A 405 -15.55 -23.81 -11.80
C GLU A 405 -14.52 -24.94 -11.71
N LEU A 406 -13.22 -24.64 -11.60
CA LEU A 406 -12.19 -25.64 -11.29
C LEU A 406 -12.47 -26.34 -9.95
N ARG A 407 -12.84 -25.57 -8.91
CA ARG A 407 -13.20 -26.10 -7.59
C ARG A 407 -14.43 -27.00 -7.66
N ARG A 408 -15.48 -26.58 -8.37
CA ARG A 408 -16.71 -27.34 -8.57
C ARG A 408 -16.43 -28.65 -9.29
N ARG A 409 -15.67 -28.62 -10.39
CA ARG A 409 -15.24 -29.80 -11.15
C ARG A 409 -14.48 -30.79 -10.28
N PHE A 410 -13.51 -30.29 -9.51
CA PHE A 410 -12.74 -31.12 -8.58
C PHE A 410 -13.63 -31.82 -7.54
N CYS A 411 -14.56 -31.08 -6.92
CA CYS A 411 -15.48 -31.65 -5.93
C CYS A 411 -16.41 -32.70 -6.54
N LEU A 412 -17.05 -32.39 -7.68
CA LEU A 412 -17.97 -33.30 -8.36
C LEU A 412 -17.28 -34.62 -8.75
N GLN A 413 -16.04 -34.55 -9.24
CA GLN A 413 -15.33 -35.77 -9.61
C GLN A 413 -14.88 -36.60 -8.42
N ARG A 414 -14.48 -35.94 -7.33
CA ARG A 414 -14.12 -36.65 -6.10
C ARG A 414 -15.33 -37.36 -5.49
N GLU A 415 -16.51 -36.77 -5.58
CA GLU A 415 -17.77 -37.40 -5.18
C GLU A 415 -18.15 -38.56 -6.11
N ALA A 416 -18.05 -38.37 -7.43
CA ALA A 416 -18.45 -39.36 -8.43
C ALA A 416 -17.56 -40.61 -8.44
N THR A 417 -16.25 -40.46 -8.24
CA THR A 417 -15.31 -41.59 -8.21
C THR A 417 -15.40 -42.42 -6.94
N GLY A 418 -16.15 -41.98 -5.92
CA GLY A 418 -16.15 -42.61 -4.59
C GLY A 418 -14.76 -42.67 -3.95
N ALA A 419 -13.77 -42.04 -4.60
CA ALA A 419 -12.39 -42.05 -4.21
C ALA A 419 -12.25 -41.14 -3.00
N ARG A 420 -12.36 -41.77 -1.82
CA ARG A 420 -11.25 -41.63 -0.89
C ARG A 420 -10.00 -41.96 -1.72
N LEU A 421 -9.29 -40.94 -2.22
CA LEU A 421 -7.85 -41.06 -2.49
C LEU A 421 -7.31 -41.90 -1.34
N ASP A 422 -6.83 -43.11 -1.64
CA ASP A 422 -6.56 -44.20 -0.70
C ASP A 422 -6.45 -43.72 0.76
N THR A 423 -7.38 -44.12 1.61
CA THR A 423 -7.23 -43.94 3.06
C THR A 423 -6.11 -44.81 3.66
N ASP A 424 -5.32 -45.49 2.82
CA ASP A 424 -3.99 -46.01 3.18
C ASP A 424 -2.87 -44.95 3.07
N VAL A 425 -3.16 -43.74 2.60
CA VAL A 425 -2.35 -42.56 2.92
C VAL A 425 -2.67 -42.16 4.36
N LYS A 426 -1.78 -42.58 5.26
CA LYS A 426 -1.84 -42.29 6.69
C LYS A 426 -2.19 -40.82 6.95
N PRO A 427 -2.99 -40.53 7.99
CA PRO A 427 -3.30 -39.16 8.37
C PRO A 427 -2.01 -38.39 8.68
N ALA A 428 -1.81 -37.28 7.96
CA ALA A 428 -0.85 -36.21 8.28
C ALA A 428 0.66 -36.57 8.40
N THR A 429 1.08 -37.82 8.24
CA THR A 429 2.51 -38.18 8.22
C THR A 429 3.15 -38.12 6.82
N ASP A 430 2.34 -38.09 5.75
CA ASP A 430 2.85 -37.98 4.36
C ASP A 430 2.94 -36.54 3.81
N ALA A 431 2.42 -35.55 4.54
CA ALA A 431 2.74 -34.15 4.27
C ALA A 431 4.26 -33.89 4.41
N THR A 432 4.93 -34.67 5.27
CA THR A 432 6.39 -34.73 5.37
C THR A 432 6.98 -35.25 4.06
N ASN A 433 6.51 -36.36 3.49
CA ASN A 433 7.04 -36.90 2.22
C ASN A 433 6.84 -35.98 1.00
N ALA A 434 5.69 -35.29 0.89
CA ALA A 434 5.46 -34.32 -0.19
C ALA A 434 6.28 -33.02 0.00
N ASN A 435 6.44 -32.55 1.24
CA ASN A 435 7.34 -31.44 1.55
C ASN A 435 8.81 -31.85 1.39
N ASP A 436 9.17 -33.07 1.73
CA ASP A 436 10.53 -33.63 1.58
C ASP A 436 10.86 -33.78 0.10
N SER A 437 9.89 -34.16 -0.75
CA SER A 437 10.06 -34.18 -2.22
C SER A 437 10.20 -32.78 -2.83
N TYR A 438 9.52 -31.77 -2.29
CA TYR A 438 9.69 -30.37 -2.72
C TYR A 438 11.03 -29.79 -2.23
N LEU A 439 11.41 -30.08 -0.98
CA LEU A 439 12.71 -29.75 -0.42
C LEU A 439 13.84 -30.47 -1.16
N PHE A 440 13.59 -31.68 -1.67
CA PHE A 440 14.48 -32.46 -2.51
C PHE A 440 14.69 -31.80 -3.89
N GLU A 441 13.63 -31.33 -4.55
CA GLU A 441 13.77 -30.56 -5.80
C GLU A 441 14.49 -29.23 -5.59
N LEU A 442 14.17 -28.51 -4.50
CA LEU A 442 14.89 -27.29 -4.13
C LEU A 442 16.37 -27.55 -3.89
N ALA A 443 16.70 -28.62 -3.15
CA ALA A 443 18.07 -29.04 -2.86
C ALA A 443 18.87 -29.35 -4.14
N ASN A 444 18.24 -29.98 -5.12
CA ASN A 444 18.90 -30.43 -6.35
C ASN A 444 18.89 -29.39 -7.48
N ASN A 445 18.19 -28.27 -7.32
CA ASN A 445 18.16 -27.17 -8.28
C ASN A 445 18.59 -25.87 -7.60
N ALA A 446 19.90 -25.61 -7.55
CA ALA A 446 20.48 -24.40 -6.95
C ALA A 446 20.00 -23.09 -7.62
N THR A 447 19.49 -23.17 -8.85
CA THR A 447 18.89 -22.04 -9.58
C THR A 447 17.39 -21.90 -9.37
N HIS A 448 16.78 -22.72 -8.50
CA HIS A 448 15.33 -22.71 -8.30
C HIS A 448 14.84 -21.33 -7.83
N PRO A 449 13.78 -20.77 -8.45
CA PRO A 449 13.28 -19.44 -8.12
C PRO A 449 12.98 -19.22 -6.63
N THR A 450 12.47 -20.24 -5.93
CA THR A 450 12.25 -20.16 -4.47
C THR A 450 13.54 -19.92 -3.68
N LEU A 451 14.70 -20.46 -4.10
CA LEU A 451 15.97 -20.18 -3.43
C LEU A 451 16.46 -18.76 -3.72
N GLN A 452 16.16 -18.23 -4.90
CA GLN A 452 16.47 -16.83 -5.26
C GLN A 452 15.62 -15.82 -4.48
N LEU A 453 14.37 -16.16 -4.13
CA LEU A 453 13.55 -15.38 -3.20
C LEU A 453 14.22 -15.26 -1.82
N LEU A 454 14.93 -16.32 -1.39
CA LEU A 454 15.63 -16.36 -0.11
C LEU A 454 17.04 -15.78 -0.16
N ASN A 455 17.58 -15.51 -1.35
CA ASN A 455 18.94 -15.04 -1.49
C ASN A 455 19.00 -13.55 -1.09
N THR A 456 19.36 -13.33 0.17
CA THR A 456 19.50 -12.02 0.82
C THR A 456 20.72 -11.28 0.28
N ALA A 457 20.56 -10.03 -0.16
CA ALA A 457 21.51 -8.96 0.11
C ALA A 457 20.84 -7.57 -0.06
N PRO A 458 21.14 -6.55 0.77
CA PRO A 458 22.21 -6.48 1.76
C PRO A 458 21.74 -6.48 3.23
N VAL A 459 22.67 -6.94 4.07
CA VAL A 459 22.69 -6.87 5.54
C VAL A 459 22.38 -5.46 6.01
N LEU A 460 21.32 -5.29 6.80
CA LEU A 460 21.09 -4.09 7.58
C LEU A 460 22.03 -4.10 8.80
N GLY A 461 22.96 -3.13 8.85
CA GLY A 461 23.53 -2.64 10.11
C GLY A 461 25.05 -2.81 10.27
N ASP A 462 25.73 -1.68 10.35
CA ASP A 462 27.13 -1.50 10.74
C ASP A 462 27.49 -2.27 12.03
N SER A 463 28.46 -3.16 11.92
CA SER A 463 29.55 -3.19 12.90
C SER A 463 30.84 -3.54 12.16
N ALA A 464 31.83 -2.66 12.31
CA ALA A 464 33.07 -2.63 11.55
C ALA A 464 34.05 -3.77 11.93
N ASN A 465 33.59 -5.02 12.11
CA ASN A 465 34.50 -6.10 12.51
C ASN A 465 34.10 -7.54 12.14
N ASP A 466 33.19 -7.79 11.21
CA ASP A 466 33.02 -9.14 10.67
C ASP A 466 33.29 -9.17 9.16
N THR A 467 34.51 -9.59 8.85
CA THR A 467 34.94 -10.07 7.54
C THR A 467 34.02 -11.18 7.03
N ALA A 468 33.76 -11.11 5.72
CA ALA A 468 33.07 -12.07 4.87
C ALA A 468 31.54 -12.05 4.96
N GLY A 469 30.95 -11.34 4.00
CA GLY A 469 29.67 -11.72 3.45
C GLY A 469 29.73 -13.18 3.00
N SER A 470 29.24 -14.07 3.84
CA SER A 470 28.90 -15.40 3.38
C SER A 470 27.58 -15.25 2.65
N ALA A 471 27.63 -15.08 1.33
CA ALA A 471 26.69 -15.78 0.47
C ALA A 471 26.52 -17.18 1.07
N ILE A 472 25.29 -17.71 1.14
CA ILE A 472 25.08 -19.09 1.59
C ILE A 472 25.92 -19.96 0.65
N ALA A 473 27.13 -20.32 1.09
CA ALA A 473 28.05 -21.09 0.29
C ALA A 473 27.41 -22.46 0.25
N VAL A 474 26.78 -22.78 -0.89
CA VAL A 474 26.40 -24.15 -1.18
C VAL A 474 27.71 -24.91 -1.13
N PRO A 475 27.89 -25.86 -0.18
CA PRO A 475 29.11 -26.65 -0.14
C PRO A 475 29.31 -27.24 -1.52
N ASN A 476 30.54 -27.22 -2.03
CA ASN A 476 30.82 -27.94 -3.26
C ASN A 476 30.69 -29.44 -2.94
N LEU A 477 29.50 -29.98 -3.16
CA LEU A 477 29.10 -31.36 -2.81
C LEU A 477 29.73 -32.41 -3.73
N SER A 478 30.62 -32.00 -4.65
CA SER A 478 31.31 -32.88 -5.59
C SER A 478 32.21 -33.87 -4.85
N GLY A 479 31.72 -35.10 -4.68
CA GLY A 479 32.44 -36.21 -4.04
C GLY A 479 31.60 -37.04 -3.07
N GLU A 480 30.46 -36.52 -2.61
CA GLU A 480 29.54 -37.25 -1.73
C GLU A 480 28.54 -38.10 -2.53
N SER A 481 27.99 -39.16 -1.94
CA SER A 481 26.95 -39.95 -2.61
C SER A 481 25.68 -39.10 -2.81
N PRO A 482 24.87 -39.36 -3.86
CA PRO A 482 23.66 -38.58 -4.13
C PRO A 482 22.71 -38.48 -2.92
N GLU A 483 22.60 -39.56 -2.15
CA GLU A 483 21.82 -39.62 -0.90
C GLU A 483 22.38 -38.69 0.18
N ARG A 484 23.71 -38.62 0.33
CA ARG A 484 24.36 -37.76 1.33
C ARG A 484 24.37 -36.29 0.93
N GLN A 485 24.50 -35.99 -0.36
CA GLN A 485 24.29 -34.65 -0.90
C GLN A 485 22.87 -34.15 -0.60
N THR A 486 21.89 -35.05 -0.74
CA THR A 486 20.47 -34.78 -0.45
C THR A 486 20.23 -34.47 1.03
N GLU A 487 20.74 -35.32 1.93
CA GLU A 487 20.61 -35.10 3.38
C GLU A 487 21.21 -33.74 3.80
N LEU A 488 22.39 -33.40 3.27
CA LEU A 488 23.08 -32.14 3.55
C LEU A 488 22.28 -30.92 3.06
N ALA A 489 21.71 -31.00 1.85
CA ALA A 489 20.93 -29.91 1.28
C ALA A 489 19.58 -29.71 2.01
N VAL A 490 18.87 -30.79 2.36
CA VAL A 490 17.64 -30.72 3.17
C VAL A 490 17.93 -30.16 4.57
N ALA A 491 19.03 -30.58 5.19
CA ALA A 491 19.47 -30.02 6.48
C ALA A 491 19.77 -28.52 6.39
N GLN A 492 20.35 -28.06 5.28
CA GLN A 492 20.68 -26.67 5.03
C GLN A 492 19.43 -25.81 4.80
N VAL A 493 18.46 -26.26 3.99
CA VAL A 493 17.17 -25.57 3.83
C VAL A 493 16.42 -25.49 5.16
N ASN A 494 16.42 -26.57 5.93
CA ASN A 494 15.83 -26.58 7.28
C ASN A 494 16.56 -25.63 8.26
N GLN A 495 17.87 -25.49 8.13
CA GLN A 495 18.66 -24.52 8.92
C GLN A 495 18.32 -23.08 8.52
N VAL A 496 18.27 -22.78 7.22
CA VAL A 496 17.87 -21.46 6.71
C VAL A 496 16.44 -21.12 7.17
N GLY A 497 15.49 -22.04 7.02
CA GLY A 497 14.11 -21.86 7.47
C GLY A 497 14.00 -21.65 8.99
N ARG A 498 14.82 -22.32 9.80
CA ARG A 498 14.91 -22.06 11.25
C ARG A 498 15.47 -20.67 11.55
N ARG A 499 16.52 -20.22 10.85
CA ARG A 499 17.09 -18.89 11.02
C ARG A 499 16.08 -17.80 10.63
N ILE A 500 15.38 -17.95 9.51
CA ILE A 500 14.32 -17.02 9.08
C ILE A 500 13.19 -16.97 10.10
N ARG A 501 12.66 -18.12 10.55
CA ARG A 501 11.60 -18.14 11.59
C ARG A 501 12.05 -17.47 12.89
N SER A 502 13.27 -17.75 13.34
CA SER A 502 13.83 -17.13 14.54
C SER A 502 14.01 -15.62 14.36
N ALA A 503 14.47 -15.17 13.19
CA ALA A 503 14.62 -13.75 12.87
C ALA A 503 13.26 -13.05 12.84
N LEU A 504 12.26 -13.62 12.15
CA LEU A 504 10.89 -13.08 12.10
C LEU A 504 10.24 -13.03 13.49
N GLN A 505 10.45 -14.05 14.33
CA GLN A 505 9.98 -14.05 15.72
C GLN A 505 10.66 -12.95 16.54
N SER A 506 11.98 -12.78 16.40
CA SER A 506 12.73 -11.71 17.05
C SER A 506 12.27 -10.33 16.61
N LEU A 507 12.11 -10.11 15.30
CA LEU A 507 11.62 -8.86 14.72
C LEU A 507 10.20 -8.55 15.21
N ASN A 508 9.30 -9.54 15.21
CA ASN A 508 7.95 -9.33 15.71
C ASN A 508 7.94 -9.03 17.22
N ALA A 509 8.79 -9.69 18.01
CA ALA A 509 8.94 -9.38 19.43
C ALA A 509 9.46 -7.95 19.66
N GLN A 510 10.48 -7.51 18.90
CA GLN A 510 10.99 -6.14 18.95
C GLN A 510 9.94 -5.13 18.51
N ARG A 511 9.17 -5.43 17.46
CA ARG A 511 8.06 -4.58 16.99
C ARG A 511 6.99 -4.42 18.06
N ILE A 512 6.55 -5.51 18.67
CA ILE A 512 5.58 -5.48 19.79
C ILE A 512 6.12 -4.66 20.95
N GLU A 513 7.41 -4.81 21.28
CA GLU A 513 8.04 -4.07 22.35
C GLU A 513 8.15 -2.57 22.04
N LEU A 514 8.51 -2.20 20.81
CA LEU A 514 8.50 -0.80 20.37
C LEU A 514 7.09 -0.20 20.43
N TYR A 515 6.06 -0.91 19.97
CA TYR A 515 4.68 -0.42 20.11
C TYR A 515 4.28 -0.23 21.58
N LYS A 516 4.67 -1.14 22.47
CA LYS A 516 4.44 -0.98 23.92
C LYS A 516 5.16 0.24 24.47
N GLN A 517 6.42 0.45 24.10
CA GLN A 517 7.20 1.60 24.54
C GLN A 517 6.62 2.92 24.01
N THR A 518 6.18 2.96 22.75
CA THR A 518 5.48 4.10 22.16
C THR A 518 4.17 4.39 22.90
N ALA A 519 3.35 3.37 23.17
CA ALA A 519 2.11 3.54 23.91
C ALA A 519 2.35 4.06 25.34
N GLN A 520 3.39 3.55 26.02
CA GLN A 520 3.78 4.04 27.35
C GLN A 520 4.30 5.48 27.31
N ALA A 521 5.09 5.85 26.29
CA ALA A 521 5.58 7.22 26.13
C ALA A 521 4.43 8.21 25.90
N ILE A 522 3.45 7.84 25.08
CA ILE A 522 2.23 8.63 24.87
C ILE A 522 1.45 8.78 26.18
N GLN A 523 1.26 7.70 26.94
CA GLN A 523 0.57 7.74 28.24
C GLN A 523 1.29 8.61 29.28
N ARG A 524 2.63 8.72 29.21
CA ARG A 524 3.44 9.58 30.09
C ARG A 524 3.53 11.03 29.64
N GLY A 525 2.94 11.39 28.50
CA GLY A 525 3.05 12.74 27.94
C GLY A 525 4.46 13.09 27.45
N GLU A 526 5.28 12.10 27.12
CA GLU A 526 6.60 12.33 26.54
C GLU A 526 6.48 12.89 25.11
N THR A 527 7.46 13.69 24.67
CA THR A 527 7.40 14.41 23.38
C THR A 527 7.17 13.49 22.18
N LEU A 528 6.28 13.92 21.27
CA LEU A 528 5.93 13.27 19.99
C LEU A 528 7.13 12.74 19.19
N SER A 529 8.31 13.35 19.35
CA SER A 529 9.57 12.94 18.74
C SER A 529 10.00 11.51 19.12
N ARG A 530 9.84 11.08 20.39
CA ARG A 530 10.19 9.71 20.84
C ARG A 530 9.19 8.68 20.33
N ALA A 531 7.90 9.02 20.37
CA ALA A 531 6.85 8.17 19.82
C ALA A 531 7.05 7.95 18.31
N ARG A 532 7.40 9.02 17.59
CA ARG A 532 7.72 8.99 16.15
C ARG A 532 8.95 8.14 15.85
N LEU A 533 10.01 8.23 16.65
CA LEU A 533 11.22 7.40 16.51
C LEU A 533 10.92 5.91 16.75
N GLY A 534 10.13 5.59 17.78
CA GLY A 534 9.71 4.21 18.05
C GLY A 534 8.87 3.61 16.93
N LEU A 535 7.93 4.39 16.38
CA LEU A 535 7.14 4.00 15.21
C LEU A 535 8.01 3.83 13.97
N GLN A 536 8.94 4.74 13.70
CA GLN A 536 9.90 4.64 12.59
C GLN A 536 10.78 3.40 12.69
N SER A 537 11.26 3.08 13.89
CA SER A 537 12.04 1.86 14.13
C SER A 537 11.20 0.59 13.97
N ALA A 538 9.94 0.59 14.41
CA ALA A 538 9.02 -0.54 14.23
C ALA A 538 8.66 -0.76 12.75
N ASP A 539 8.44 0.33 12.02
CA ASP A 539 8.20 0.32 10.57
C ASP A 539 9.43 -0.18 9.81
N HIS A 540 10.63 0.23 10.25
CA HIS A 540 11.88 -0.25 9.67
C HIS A 540 12.11 -1.74 9.93
N LEU A 541 11.76 -2.26 11.11
CA LEU A 541 11.86 -3.70 11.42
C LEU A 541 10.80 -4.56 10.71
N THR A 542 9.70 -3.94 10.28
CA THR A 542 8.64 -4.61 9.51
C THR A 542 9.02 -4.72 8.02
N ARG A 543 9.79 -3.75 7.51
CA ARG A 543 10.43 -3.81 6.19
C ARG A 543 11.59 -4.80 6.19
#